data_AF-A0A1A9GQQ8-F1
#
_entry.id   AF-A0A1A9GQQ8-F1
#
_cell.length_a   1.000
_cell.length_b   1.000
_cell.length_c   1.000
_cell.angle_alpha   90.00
_cell.angle_beta   90.00
_cell.angle_gamma   90.00
#
_symmetry.space_group_name_H-M   'P 1'
#
loop_
_entity.id
_entity.type
_entity.pdbx_description
1 polymer ?
#
loop_
_entity_poly.entity_id
_entity_poly.type
_entity_poly.pdbx_seq_one_letter_code
_entity_poly.pdbx_strand_id
1 'polypeptide(L)'
;MTGAAWALFLLPQQLVAWDGQEAPSWARSADSLPVYVLVRDLNGAGGLELYAWGGVLLVPAWLLIGWPLFAYGKLPGVVGVLFLLGAPVSVASYLAESAPAPWGSLWGAEIFVLLAIPFAAIAAAISARSRHFPTWWWALMASTLLVTVASTAAFGYFPHGTLIGLGVEVGALALLPTCPRSRSRSRSRSVATLDGSGR
;
A
#
# COMPACT_ATOMS: atom_id res chain seq x y z
N MET A 1 -8.38 -2.60 -3.14
CA MET A 1 -8.82 -3.85 -2.48
C MET A 1 -7.92 -5.03 -2.77
N THR A 2 -7.50 -5.28 -4.03
CA THR A 2 -6.58 -6.40 -4.35
C THR A 2 -5.29 -6.40 -3.52
N GLY A 3 -4.69 -5.23 -3.27
CA GLY A 3 -3.50 -5.15 -2.40
C GLY A 3 -3.76 -5.56 -0.95
N ALA A 4 -4.93 -5.24 -0.39
CA ALA A 4 -5.32 -5.71 0.95
C ALA A 4 -5.55 -7.22 0.99
N ALA A 5 -6.22 -7.78 -0.04
CA ALA A 5 -6.41 -9.22 -0.15
C ALA A 5 -5.07 -9.96 -0.27
N TRP A 6 -4.10 -9.40 -1.00
CA TRP A 6 -2.76 -9.96 -1.10
C TRP A 6 -2.01 -9.90 0.24
N ALA A 7 -2.05 -8.77 0.95
CA ALA A 7 -1.45 -8.67 2.29
C ALA A 7 -2.10 -9.64 3.29
N LEU A 8 -3.43 -9.81 3.22
CA LEU A 8 -4.15 -10.78 4.06
C LEU A 8 -3.78 -12.23 3.71
N PHE A 9 -3.61 -12.52 2.42
CA PHE A 9 -3.17 -13.84 1.96
C PHE A 9 -1.79 -14.21 2.52
N LEU A 10 -0.86 -13.26 2.67
CA LEU A 10 0.47 -13.55 3.21
C LEU A 10 0.54 -13.61 4.74
N LEU A 11 -0.46 -13.04 5.43
CA LEU A 11 -0.47 -12.89 6.88
C LEU A 11 -0.31 -14.21 7.68
N PRO A 12 -1.02 -15.32 7.36
CA PRO A 12 -0.95 -16.54 8.19
C PRO A 12 0.46 -17.11 8.28
N GLN A 13 1.15 -17.20 7.14
CA GLN A 13 2.50 -17.77 7.06
C GLN A 13 3.51 -16.93 7.85
N GLN A 14 3.37 -15.61 7.83
CA GLN A 14 4.27 -14.69 8.53
C GLN A 14 4.05 -14.72 10.04
N LEU A 15 2.79 -14.78 10.49
CA LEU A 15 2.46 -15.01 11.90
C LEU A 15 3.06 -16.31 12.42
N VAL A 16 2.93 -17.40 11.65
CA VAL A 16 3.48 -18.71 12.06
C VAL A 16 5.01 -18.73 12.01
N ALA A 17 5.62 -18.09 11.01
CA ALA A 17 7.08 -17.99 10.92
C ALA A 17 7.67 -17.17 12.10
N TRP A 18 6.94 -16.17 12.59
CA TRP A 18 7.37 -15.29 13.67
C TRP A 18 7.07 -15.86 15.06
N ASP A 19 5.81 -16.23 15.33
CA ASP A 19 5.36 -16.67 16.67
C ASP A 19 5.42 -18.19 16.86
N GLY A 20 5.63 -18.97 15.79
CA GLY A 20 5.70 -20.42 15.85
C GLY A 20 4.45 -21.06 16.48
N GLN A 21 4.63 -21.76 17.59
CA GLN A 21 3.55 -22.40 18.34
C GLN A 21 2.68 -21.41 19.13
N GLU A 22 3.11 -20.17 19.31
CA GLU A 22 2.33 -19.13 20.00
C GLU A 22 1.38 -18.38 19.06
N ALA A 23 1.51 -18.57 17.74
CA ALA A 23 0.64 -17.94 16.74
C ALA A 23 -0.86 -18.21 17.01
N PRO A 24 -1.79 -17.40 16.50
CA PRO A 24 -3.22 -17.73 16.59
C PRO A 24 -3.55 -19.08 15.92
N SER A 25 -4.49 -19.85 16.49
CA SER A 25 -4.85 -21.17 15.97
C SER A 25 -5.37 -21.14 14.52
N TRP A 26 -6.08 -20.07 14.15
CA TRP A 26 -6.53 -19.85 12.78
C TRP A 26 -5.37 -19.67 11.81
N ALA A 27 -4.29 -18.99 12.24
CA ALA A 27 -3.12 -18.75 11.40
C ALA A 27 -2.36 -20.05 11.16
N ARG A 28 -2.15 -20.86 12.20
CA ARG A 28 -1.57 -22.22 12.08
C ARG A 28 -2.42 -23.13 11.18
N SER A 29 -3.74 -23.07 11.33
CA SER A 29 -4.65 -23.87 10.50
C SER A 29 -4.58 -23.44 9.03
N ALA A 30 -4.56 -22.13 8.77
CA ALA A 30 -4.42 -21.61 7.41
C ALA A 30 -3.04 -21.94 6.81
N ASP A 31 -1.96 -21.81 7.57
CA ASP A 31 -0.59 -22.14 7.14
C ASP A 31 -0.40 -23.63 6.77
N SER A 32 -1.29 -24.51 7.23
CA SER A 32 -1.32 -25.92 6.81
C SER A 32 -1.98 -26.19 5.45
N LEU A 33 -2.58 -25.18 4.81
CA LEU A 33 -3.23 -25.34 3.52
C LEU A 33 -2.20 -25.62 2.41
N PRO A 34 -2.56 -26.38 1.36
CA PRO A 34 -1.61 -26.80 0.31
C PRO A 34 -0.84 -25.67 -0.36
N VAL A 35 -1.46 -24.49 -0.48
CA VAL A 35 -0.81 -23.31 -1.08
C VAL A 35 0.37 -22.80 -0.24
N TYR A 36 0.26 -22.80 1.08
CA TYR A 36 1.34 -22.33 1.96
C TYR A 36 2.43 -23.39 2.15
N VAL A 37 2.04 -24.67 2.14
CA VAL A 37 3.01 -25.79 2.08
C VAL A 37 3.85 -25.67 0.80
N LEU A 38 3.21 -25.49 -0.36
CA LEU A 38 3.93 -25.30 -1.62
C LEU A 38 4.88 -24.10 -1.59
N VAL A 39 4.44 -22.94 -1.06
CA VAL A 39 5.30 -21.75 -0.94
C VAL A 39 6.51 -22.05 -0.05
N ARG A 40 6.33 -22.76 1.06
CA ARG A 40 7.42 -23.13 1.97
C ARG A 40 8.40 -24.09 1.32
N ASP A 41 7.89 -25.10 0.61
CA ASP A 41 8.71 -26.08 -0.10
C ASP A 41 9.54 -25.41 -1.21
N LEU A 42 8.92 -24.50 -1.97
CA LEU A 42 9.60 -23.70 -3.00
C LEU A 42 10.69 -22.81 -2.39
N ASN A 43 10.44 -22.22 -1.22
CA ASN A 43 11.42 -21.40 -0.53
C ASN A 43 12.59 -22.24 -0.02
N GLY A 44 12.32 -23.43 0.54
CA GLY A 44 13.35 -24.39 0.95
C GLY A 44 14.24 -24.87 -0.19
N ALA A 45 13.70 -24.99 -1.41
CA ALA A 45 14.46 -25.37 -2.60
C ALA A 45 15.31 -24.23 -3.20
N GLY A 46 14.92 -22.98 -2.98
CA GLY A 46 15.54 -21.79 -3.59
C GLY A 46 16.75 -21.22 -2.85
N GLY A 47 17.09 -21.74 -1.67
CA GLY A 47 18.25 -21.31 -0.88
C GLY A 47 18.15 -19.91 -0.23
N LEU A 48 17.05 -19.20 -0.45
CA LEU A 48 16.71 -17.97 0.28
C LEU A 48 15.85 -18.32 1.49
N GLU A 49 16.16 -17.74 2.65
CA GLU A 49 15.36 -17.96 3.85
C GLU A 49 13.90 -17.51 3.66
N LEU A 50 12.99 -18.24 4.30
CA LEU A 50 11.54 -18.00 4.24
C LEU A 50 11.18 -16.55 4.57
N TYR A 51 11.92 -15.95 5.49
CA TYR A 51 11.75 -14.57 5.91
C TYR A 51 12.07 -13.60 4.77
N ALA A 52 13.21 -13.73 4.09
CA ALA A 52 13.60 -12.88 2.95
C ALA A 52 12.55 -12.89 1.83
N TRP A 53 11.92 -14.03 1.57
CA TRP A 53 10.80 -14.14 0.61
C TRP A 53 9.58 -13.33 1.04
N GLY A 54 9.34 -13.16 2.34
CA GLY A 54 8.28 -12.30 2.88
C GLY A 54 8.35 -10.87 2.32
N GLY A 55 9.53 -10.27 2.31
CA GLY A 55 9.74 -8.92 1.77
C GLY A 55 9.45 -8.82 0.27
N VAL A 56 9.84 -9.84 -0.51
CA VAL A 56 9.56 -9.90 -1.96
C VAL A 56 8.07 -10.09 -2.21
N LEU A 57 7.42 -11.00 -1.47
CA LEU A 57 6.00 -11.28 -1.60
C LEU A 57 5.13 -10.09 -1.16
N LEU A 58 5.64 -9.17 -0.34
CA LEU A 58 4.94 -7.93 -0.01
C LEU A 58 4.88 -6.91 -1.16
N VAL A 59 5.77 -7.00 -2.16
CA VAL A 59 5.85 -6.01 -3.27
C VAL A 59 4.52 -5.82 -3.99
N PRO A 60 3.76 -6.87 -4.40
CA PRO A 60 2.45 -6.69 -5.00
C PRO A 60 1.47 -5.90 -4.13
N ALA A 61 1.45 -6.10 -2.81
CA ALA A 61 0.57 -5.34 -1.92
C ALA A 61 0.91 -3.84 -1.99
N TRP A 62 2.19 -3.49 -1.83
CA TRP A 62 2.67 -2.11 -1.94
C TRP A 62 2.28 -1.46 -3.27
N LEU A 63 2.54 -2.15 -4.39
CA LEU A 63 2.25 -1.62 -5.73
C LEU A 63 0.75 -1.47 -5.98
N LEU A 64 -0.06 -2.46 -5.60
CA LEU A 64 -1.52 -2.45 -5.81
C LEU A 64 -2.24 -1.42 -4.93
N ILE A 65 -1.65 -1.00 -3.81
CA ILE A 65 -2.16 0.07 -2.97
C ILE A 65 -1.64 1.44 -3.45
N GLY A 66 -0.35 1.54 -3.77
CA GLY A 66 0.28 2.79 -4.17
C GLY A 66 -0.12 3.29 -5.55
N TRP A 67 -0.25 2.38 -6.53
CA TRP A 67 -0.49 2.75 -7.92
C TRP A 67 -1.78 3.56 -8.15
N PRO A 68 -2.95 3.20 -7.58
CA PRO A 68 -4.15 4.01 -7.70
C PRO A 68 -3.96 5.44 -7.18
N LEU A 69 -3.29 5.61 -6.03
CA LEU A 69 -3.00 6.92 -5.44
C LEU A 69 -2.00 7.72 -6.28
N PHE A 70 -0.97 7.05 -6.81
CA PHE A 70 0.00 7.65 -7.72
C PHE A 70 -0.69 8.18 -8.99
N ALA A 71 -1.55 7.36 -9.60
CA ALA A 71 -2.29 7.69 -10.81
C ALA A 71 -3.30 8.86 -10.63
N TYR A 72 -3.74 9.14 -9.40
CA TYR A 72 -4.55 10.32 -9.09
C TYR A 72 -3.80 11.65 -9.30
N GLY A 73 -2.46 11.63 -9.22
CA GLY A 73 -1.61 12.81 -9.34
C GLY A 73 -1.74 13.80 -8.17
N LYS A 74 -0.97 14.90 -8.21
CA LYS A 74 -0.92 15.92 -7.14
C LYS A 74 -0.54 15.31 -5.77
N LEU A 75 -1.18 15.77 -4.68
CA LEU A 75 -0.88 15.35 -3.31
C LEU A 75 -1.24 13.89 -2.99
N PRO A 76 -2.37 13.32 -3.47
CA PRO A 76 -2.57 11.87 -3.41
C PRO A 76 -1.42 11.09 -4.06
N GLY A 77 -0.84 11.66 -5.11
CA GLY A 77 0.35 11.13 -5.77
C GLY A 77 1.55 10.99 -4.85
N VAL A 78 1.75 11.91 -3.89
CA VAL A 78 2.85 11.82 -2.90
C VAL A 78 2.64 10.62 -1.97
N VAL A 79 1.42 10.40 -1.50
CA VAL A 79 1.07 9.20 -0.72
C VAL A 79 1.32 7.95 -1.56
N GLY A 80 0.90 7.95 -2.83
CA GLY A 80 1.18 6.88 -3.78
C GLY A 80 2.69 6.60 -3.94
N VAL A 81 3.53 7.62 -4.08
CA VAL A 81 4.99 7.48 -4.15
C VAL A 81 5.54 6.82 -2.89
N LEU A 82 5.06 7.19 -1.69
CA LEU A 82 5.50 6.54 -0.46
C LEU A 82 5.18 5.04 -0.45
N PHE A 83 3.98 4.64 -0.89
CA PHE A 83 3.66 3.22 -1.06
C PHE A 83 4.58 2.54 -2.09
N LEU A 84 4.86 3.18 -3.22
CA LEU A 84 5.76 2.62 -4.23
C LEU A 84 7.20 2.48 -3.70
N LEU A 85 7.66 3.39 -2.83
CA LEU A 85 8.94 3.30 -2.13
C LEU A 85 8.93 2.22 -1.04
N GLY A 86 7.78 1.93 -0.44
CA GLY A 86 7.61 0.85 0.54
C GLY A 86 7.98 -0.52 -0.03
N ALA A 87 7.76 -0.76 -1.32
CA ALA A 87 8.15 -2.00 -1.99
C ALA A 87 9.67 -2.29 -1.94
N PRO A 88 10.56 -1.45 -2.53
CA PRO A 88 11.99 -1.69 -2.46
C PRO A 88 12.53 -1.59 -1.02
N VAL A 89 11.94 -0.74 -0.16
CA VAL A 89 12.35 -0.66 1.26
C VAL A 89 12.03 -1.96 2.00
N SER A 90 10.86 -2.57 1.76
CA SER A 90 10.51 -3.86 2.39
C SER A 90 11.44 -4.97 1.92
N VAL A 91 11.77 -5.02 0.62
CA VAL A 91 12.74 -6.00 0.11
C VAL A 91 14.10 -5.82 0.78
N ALA A 92 14.61 -4.58 0.84
CA ALA A 92 15.90 -4.29 1.47
C ALA A 92 15.91 -4.64 2.97
N SER A 93 14.83 -4.29 3.68
CA SER A 93 14.66 -4.57 5.11
C SER A 93 14.65 -6.06 5.42
N TYR A 94 13.91 -6.86 4.65
CA TYR A 94 13.83 -8.31 4.87
C TYR A 94 15.11 -9.04 4.45
N LEU A 95 15.82 -8.55 3.43
CA LEU A 95 17.16 -9.07 3.08
C LEU A 95 18.22 -8.68 4.12
N ALA A 96 18.00 -7.60 4.87
CA ALA A 96 18.90 -7.15 5.91
C ALA A 96 18.79 -7.94 7.21
N GLU A 97 17.67 -8.62 7.47
CA GLU A 97 17.41 -9.33 8.73
C GLU A 97 18.56 -10.28 9.13
N SER A 98 19.06 -11.06 8.18
CA SER A 98 20.16 -12.01 8.40
C SER A 98 21.55 -11.44 8.04
N ALA A 99 21.65 -10.16 7.68
CA ALA A 99 22.87 -9.55 7.20
C ALA A 99 23.78 -9.08 8.35
N PRO A 100 25.12 -9.19 8.23
CA PRO A 100 26.02 -8.66 9.24
C PRO A 100 25.96 -7.13 9.32
N ALA A 101 26.40 -6.58 10.44
CA ALA A 101 26.52 -5.13 10.60
C ALA A 101 27.45 -4.51 9.53
N PRO A 102 27.15 -3.30 9.02
CA PRO A 102 26.06 -2.41 9.43
C PRO A 102 24.71 -2.70 8.74
N TRP A 103 24.68 -3.59 7.75
CA TRP A 103 23.51 -3.82 6.90
C TRP A 103 22.29 -4.31 7.67
N GLY A 104 22.48 -5.14 8.70
CA GLY A 104 21.40 -5.58 9.59
C GLY A 104 20.61 -4.47 10.26
N SER A 105 21.16 -3.25 10.36
CA SER A 105 20.42 -2.09 10.89
C SER A 105 19.28 -1.60 9.99
N LEU A 106 19.22 -2.07 8.74
CA LEU A 106 18.13 -1.76 7.81
C LEU A 106 16.88 -2.64 8.05
N TRP A 107 16.99 -3.67 8.89
CA TRP A 107 15.84 -4.47 9.26
C TRP A 107 14.79 -3.63 10.01
N GLY A 108 13.55 -3.70 9.54
CA GLY A 108 12.43 -2.86 9.98
C GLY A 108 12.36 -1.48 9.32
N ALA A 109 13.18 -1.17 8.30
CA ALA A 109 13.19 0.17 7.68
C ALA A 109 11.83 0.60 7.06
N GLU A 110 10.96 -0.34 6.72
CA GLU A 110 9.61 -0.07 6.24
C GLU A 110 8.74 0.68 7.28
N ILE A 111 9.09 0.64 8.56
CA ILE A 111 8.39 1.41 9.60
C ILE A 111 8.43 2.91 9.32
N PHE A 112 9.55 3.42 8.79
CA PHE A 112 9.68 4.84 8.48
C PHE A 112 8.79 5.24 7.31
N VAL A 113 8.64 4.37 6.30
CA VAL A 113 7.73 4.59 5.18
C VAL A 113 6.28 4.54 5.66
N LEU A 114 5.93 3.55 6.48
CA LEU A 114 4.59 3.39 7.03
C LEU A 114 4.19 4.52 7.99
N LEU A 115 5.14 5.12 8.70
CA LEU A 115 4.91 6.32 9.49
C LEU A 115 4.77 7.57 8.60
N ALA A 116 5.53 7.68 7.52
CA ALA A 116 5.44 8.82 6.61
C ALA A 116 4.08 8.89 5.88
N ILE A 117 3.49 7.74 5.54
CA ILE A 117 2.20 7.64 4.83
C ILE A 117 1.06 8.41 5.52
N PRO A 118 0.72 8.19 6.80
CA PRO A 118 -0.36 8.90 7.46
C PRO A 118 -0.11 10.40 7.57
N PHE A 119 1.13 10.85 7.78
CA PHE A 119 1.44 12.28 7.78
C PHE A 119 1.24 12.91 6.40
N ALA A 120 1.68 12.23 5.33
CA ALA A 120 1.45 12.66 3.97
C ALA A 120 -0.05 12.67 3.61
N ALA A 121 -0.81 11.69 4.10
CA ALA A 121 -2.25 11.60 3.90
C ALA A 121 -3.01 12.73 4.62
N ILE A 122 -2.62 13.08 5.85
CA ILE A 122 -3.16 14.24 6.57
C ILE A 122 -2.88 15.53 5.80
N ALA A 123 -1.67 15.72 5.28
CA ALA A 123 -1.34 16.87 4.44
C ALA A 123 -2.19 16.89 3.14
N ALA A 124 -2.41 15.73 2.51
CA ALA A 124 -3.29 15.60 1.37
C ALA A 124 -4.76 15.93 1.72
N ALA A 125 -5.25 15.52 2.90
CA ALA A 125 -6.59 15.84 3.40
C ALA A 125 -6.78 17.36 3.58
N ILE A 126 -5.82 18.04 4.22
CA ILE A 126 -5.86 19.49 4.44
C ILE A 126 -5.93 20.23 3.10
N SER A 127 -5.12 19.83 2.12
CA SER A 127 -5.15 20.46 0.80
C SER A 127 -6.40 20.10 -0.01
N ALA A 128 -6.95 18.91 0.14
CA ALA A 128 -8.18 18.51 -0.54
C ALA A 128 -9.38 19.32 -0.02
N ARG A 129 -9.42 19.60 1.29
CA ARG A 129 -10.42 20.48 1.90
C ARG A 129 -10.40 21.89 1.29
N SER A 130 -9.21 22.46 1.04
CA SER A 130 -9.09 23.78 0.41
C SER A 130 -9.39 23.80 -1.10
N ARG A 131 -9.52 22.63 -1.73
CA ARG A 131 -9.77 22.46 -3.18
C ARG A 131 -11.14 21.88 -3.51
N HIS A 132 -12.10 21.97 -2.58
CA HIS A 132 -13.48 21.51 -2.75
C HIS A 132 -13.62 20.02 -3.11
N PHE A 133 -12.73 19.17 -2.60
CA PHE A 133 -12.97 17.72 -2.66
C PHE A 133 -14.17 17.36 -1.77
N PRO A 134 -14.89 16.26 -2.09
CA PRO A 134 -16.00 15.80 -1.27
C PRO A 134 -15.57 15.55 0.18
N THR A 135 -16.47 15.79 1.12
CA THR A 135 -16.19 15.65 2.57
C THR A 135 -15.65 14.27 2.93
N TRP A 136 -16.23 13.22 2.34
CA TRP A 136 -15.80 11.85 2.57
C TRP A 136 -14.34 11.61 2.16
N TRP A 137 -13.85 12.30 1.11
CA TRP A 137 -12.51 12.05 0.57
C TRP A 137 -11.43 12.52 1.55
N TRP A 138 -11.55 13.76 2.03
CA TRP A 138 -10.57 14.28 2.97
C TRP A 138 -10.76 13.70 4.37
N ALA A 139 -11.98 13.32 4.77
CA ALA A 139 -12.21 12.62 6.02
C ALA A 139 -11.50 11.25 6.02
N LEU A 140 -11.59 10.50 4.92
CA LEU A 140 -10.93 9.21 4.76
C LEU A 140 -9.40 9.36 4.73
N MET A 141 -8.86 10.34 4.01
CA MET A 141 -7.41 10.64 4.11
C MET A 141 -6.98 11.03 5.53
N ALA A 142 -7.77 11.81 6.25
CA ALA A 142 -7.46 12.20 7.62
C ALA A 142 -7.53 11.01 8.60
N SER A 143 -8.31 9.97 8.29
CA SER A 143 -8.39 8.74 9.08
C SER A 143 -7.22 7.77 8.85
N THR A 144 -6.35 8.01 7.87
CA THR A 144 -5.23 7.10 7.53
C THR A 144 -4.41 6.68 8.75
N LEU A 145 -4.09 7.60 9.67
CA LEU A 145 -3.34 7.26 10.90
C LEU A 145 -4.12 6.28 11.79
N LEU A 146 -5.42 6.53 11.97
CA LEU A 146 -6.28 5.67 12.76
C LEU A 146 -6.40 4.30 12.10
N VAL A 147 -6.56 4.24 10.77
CA VAL A 147 -6.62 2.99 10.01
C VAL A 147 -5.32 2.21 10.17
N THR A 148 -4.16 2.84 10.00
CA THR A 148 -2.83 2.25 10.21
C THR A 148 -2.72 1.60 11.59
N VAL A 149 -3.02 2.35 12.66
CA VAL A 149 -2.88 1.86 14.04
C VAL A 149 -3.89 0.77 14.34
N ALA A 150 -5.17 1.00 14.03
CA ALA A 150 -6.25 0.05 14.32
C ALA A 150 -6.07 -1.26 13.56
N SER A 151 -5.67 -1.24 12.29
CA SER A 151 -5.45 -2.45 11.52
C SER A 151 -4.20 -3.20 11.96
N THR A 152 -3.11 -2.51 12.29
CA THR A 152 -1.92 -3.15 12.87
C THR A 152 -2.29 -3.87 14.17
N ALA A 153 -3.03 -3.21 15.06
CA ALA A 153 -3.48 -3.81 16.32
C ALA A 153 -4.45 -4.97 16.10
N ALA A 154 -5.42 -4.83 15.20
CA ALA A 154 -6.44 -5.85 14.95
C ALA A 154 -5.86 -7.16 14.39
N PHE A 155 -4.81 -7.08 13.57
CA PHE A 155 -4.16 -8.25 12.99
C PHE A 155 -2.93 -8.72 13.77
N GLY A 156 -2.49 -7.96 14.77
CA GLY A 156 -1.38 -8.32 15.66
C GLY A 156 -0.01 -8.42 14.97
N TYR A 157 0.10 -8.00 13.70
CA TYR A 157 1.31 -8.20 12.91
C TYR A 157 1.60 -7.06 11.95
N PHE A 158 2.85 -6.61 11.99
CA PHE A 158 3.41 -5.59 11.13
C PHE A 158 4.35 -6.25 10.10
N PRO A 159 4.40 -5.78 8.83
CA PRO A 159 3.64 -4.68 8.23
C PRO A 159 2.27 -5.09 7.63
N HIS A 160 1.92 -6.37 7.68
CA HIS A 160 0.77 -6.92 6.94
C HIS A 160 -0.57 -6.34 7.41
N GLY A 161 -0.82 -6.27 8.73
CA GLY A 161 -2.02 -5.68 9.30
C GLY A 161 -2.23 -4.23 8.84
N THR A 162 -1.15 -3.46 8.79
CA THR A 162 -1.14 -2.09 8.27
C THR A 162 -1.56 -2.03 6.80
N LEU A 163 -0.94 -2.85 5.94
CA LEU A 163 -1.24 -2.89 4.50
C LEU A 163 -2.65 -3.37 4.17
N ILE A 164 -3.22 -4.28 4.99
CA ILE A 164 -4.62 -4.71 4.85
C ILE A 164 -5.55 -3.51 5.06
N GLY A 165 -5.41 -2.79 6.18
CA GLY A 165 -6.24 -1.63 6.49
C GLY A 165 -6.11 -0.53 5.43
N LEU A 166 -4.88 -0.16 5.09
CA LEU A 166 -4.61 0.86 4.08
C LEU A 166 -5.09 0.45 2.69
N GLY A 167 -5.00 -0.83 2.30
CA GLY A 167 -5.50 -1.29 1.01
C GLY A 167 -7.03 -1.34 0.92
N VAL A 168 -7.73 -1.48 2.04
CA VAL A 168 -9.19 -1.32 2.14
C VAL A 168 -9.54 0.16 2.00
N GLU A 169 -8.85 1.04 2.72
CA GLU A 169 -9.04 2.50 2.66
C GLU A 169 -8.84 3.04 1.23
N VAL A 170 -7.73 2.68 0.58
CA VAL A 170 -7.47 3.01 -0.83
C VAL A 170 -8.51 2.37 -1.76
N GLY A 171 -8.97 1.17 -1.45
CA GLY A 171 -10.09 0.55 -2.17
C GLY A 171 -11.35 1.40 -2.13
N ALA A 172 -11.73 1.90 -0.95
CA ALA A 172 -12.88 2.78 -0.78
C ALA A 172 -12.70 4.10 -1.55
N LEU A 173 -11.50 4.69 -1.53
CA LEU A 173 -11.19 5.91 -2.30
C LEU A 173 -11.27 5.70 -3.82
N ALA A 174 -10.93 4.50 -4.30
CA ALA A 174 -10.96 4.17 -5.72
C ALA A 174 -12.37 3.87 -6.25
N LEU A 175 -13.26 3.33 -5.41
CA LEU A 175 -14.64 2.98 -5.77
C LEU A 175 -15.59 4.18 -5.72
N LEU A 176 -15.27 5.20 -4.92
CA LEU A 176 -16.12 6.36 -4.76
C LEU A 176 -15.83 7.41 -5.86
N PRO A 177 -16.87 7.95 -6.52
CA PRO A 177 -16.68 8.89 -7.62
C PRO A 177 -15.95 10.13 -7.14
N THR A 178 -14.76 10.37 -7.69
CA THR A 178 -14.06 11.63 -7.46
C THR A 178 -14.76 12.75 -8.20
N CYS A 179 -14.89 13.91 -7.53
CA CYS A 179 -15.59 15.08 -8.03
C CYS A 179 -15.20 15.37 -9.50
N PRO A 180 -16.13 15.82 -10.36
CA PRO A 180 -15.93 15.85 -11.80
C PRO A 180 -14.63 16.56 -12.16
N ARG A 181 -13.74 15.86 -12.89
CA ARG A 181 -12.67 16.49 -13.65
C ARG A 181 -13.28 17.66 -14.38
N SER A 182 -12.81 18.87 -14.07
CA SER A 182 -13.13 20.07 -14.83
C SER A 182 -13.04 19.76 -16.32
N ARG A 183 -14.19 19.56 -16.96
CA ARG A 183 -14.37 19.56 -18.40
C ARG A 183 -14.18 21.01 -18.86
N SER A 184 -12.97 21.55 -18.76
CA SER A 184 -12.65 22.90 -19.24
C SER A 184 -11.40 22.91 -20.11
N ARG A 185 -11.34 22.04 -21.13
CA ARG A 185 -10.29 22.17 -22.15
C ARG A 185 -10.65 21.79 -23.58
N SER A 186 -11.91 21.48 -23.89
CA SER A 186 -12.31 21.14 -25.27
C SER A 186 -13.23 22.15 -25.97
N ARG A 187 -13.55 23.32 -25.37
CA ARG A 187 -14.50 24.27 -25.98
C ARG A 187 -13.92 25.59 -26.50
N SER A 188 -12.59 25.77 -26.50
CA SER A 188 -11.97 27.02 -26.96
C SER A 188 -11.13 26.91 -28.23
N ARG A 189 -11.16 25.78 -28.96
CA ARG A 189 -10.42 25.63 -30.23
C ARG A 189 -11.27 25.36 -31.47
N SER A 190 -12.58 25.61 -31.40
CA SER A 190 -13.50 25.48 -32.54
C SER A 190 -14.12 26.80 -33.00
N VAL A 191 -13.61 27.94 -32.54
CA VAL A 191 -13.97 29.28 -33.07
C VAL A 191 -12.74 29.92 -33.74
N ALA A 192 -12.03 29.10 -34.52
CA ALA A 192 -11.11 29.57 -35.56
C ALA A 192 -11.50 28.90 -36.87
N THR A 193 -12.80 28.86 -37.14
CA THR A 193 -13.35 28.68 -38.47
C THR A 193 -13.75 30.07 -38.97
N LEU A 194 -13.22 30.39 -40.15
CA LEU A 194 -13.94 31.12 -41.20
C LEU A 194 -14.12 32.63 -40.97
N ASP A 195 -13.04 33.39 -41.06
CA ASP A 195 -13.14 34.71 -41.69
C ASP A 195 -11.84 35.05 -42.44
N GLY A 196 -11.98 35.46 -43.69
CA GLY A 196 -10.89 35.60 -44.68
C GLY A 196 -11.21 34.83 -45.97
N SER A 197 -12.40 34.97 -46.55
CA SER A 197 -12.78 36.04 -47.50
C SER A 197 -11.90 36.05 -48.77
N GLY A 198 -12.52 35.62 -49.87
CA GLY A 198 -11.99 35.86 -51.20
C GLY A 198 -12.09 37.33 -51.58
N ARG A 199 -11.06 37.81 -52.26
CA ARG A 199 -11.11 38.68 -53.44
C ARG A 199 -9.72 38.70 -54.07
#